data_AF-A0A086ZTT9-F1
#
_entry.id   AF-A0A086ZTT9-F1
#
_cell.length_a   1.000
_cell.length_b   1.000
_cell.length_c   1.000
_cell.angle_alpha   90.00
_cell.angle_beta   90.00
_cell.angle_gamma   90.00
#
_symmetry.space_group_name_H-M   'P 1'
#
loop_
_entity.id
_entity.type
_entity.pdbx_description
1 polymer ?
#
loop_
_entity_poly.entity_id
_entity_poly.type
_entity_poly.pdbx_seq_one_letter_code
_entity_poly.pdbx_strand_id
1 'polypeptide(L)' 'MARLKLTRTMQDLLISMLNRQEYPVDRNNGRTFQALEERGLIHPDFYDQWHLTDEGHQVALKLLKK' A
#
# COMPACT_ATOMS: atom_id res chain seq x y z
N MET A 1 21.25 -2.59 0.83
CA MET A 1 19.86 -2.59 1.30
C MET A 1 19.01 -3.29 0.25
N ALA A 2 18.60 -4.55 0.49
CA ALA A 2 17.84 -5.33 -0.49
C ALA A 2 16.50 -4.64 -0.75
N ARG A 3 16.26 -4.23 -2.01
CA ARG A 3 14.97 -3.69 -2.45
C ARG A 3 13.97 -4.84 -2.41
N LEU A 4 13.35 -5.07 -1.25
CA LEU A 4 12.41 -6.16 -1.04
C LEU A 4 11.32 -6.07 -2.11
N LYS A 5 11.29 -7.08 -2.97
CA LYS A 5 10.36 -7.15 -4.11
C LYS A 5 8.95 -7.26 -3.52
N LEU A 6 8.10 -6.27 -3.82
CA LEU A 6 6.71 -6.30 -3.39
C LEU A 6 6.04 -7.57 -3.94
N THR A 7 5.28 -8.27 -3.10
CA THR A 7 4.47 -9.40 -3.55
C THR A 7 3.35 -8.90 -4.47
N ARG A 8 2.71 -9.80 -5.22
CA ARG A 8 1.62 -9.40 -6.13
C ARG A 8 0.46 -8.74 -5.37
N THR A 9 0.06 -9.32 -4.24
CA THR A 9 -0.97 -8.75 -3.35
C THR A 9 -0.64 -7.35 -2.85
N MET A 10 0.63 -7.08 -2.54
CA MET A 10 1.07 -5.73 -2.14
C MET A 10 0.98 -4.72 -3.29
N GLN A 11 1.37 -5.14 -4.50
CA GLN A 11 1.27 -4.30 -5.69
C GLN A 11 -0.20 -3.99 -6.02
N ASP A 12 -1.06 -5.00 -5.98
CA ASP A 12 -2.49 -4.86 -6.23
C ASP A 12 -3.15 -3.93 -5.20
N LEU A 13 -2.75 -4.01 -3.92
CA LEU A 13 -3.24 -3.10 -2.88
C LEU A 13 -2.81 -1.65 -3.12
N LEU A 14 -1.53 -1.41 -3.44
CA LEU A 14 -1.03 -0.06 -3.72
C LEU A 14 -1.73 0.58 -4.93
N ILE A 15 -1.98 -0.19 -5.99
CA ILE A 15 -2.74 0.26 -7.16
C ILE A 15 -4.20 0.55 -6.77
N SER A 16 -4.81 -0.30 -5.95
CA SER A 16 -6.20 -0.11 -5.51
C SER A 16 -6.36 1.15 -4.66
N MET A 17 -5.44 1.42 -3.73
CA MET A 17 -5.42 2.63 -2.90
C MET A 17 -5.21 3.90 -3.74
N LEU A 18 -4.39 3.83 -4.81
CA LEU A 18 -4.19 4.94 -5.74
C LEU A 18 -5.48 5.35 -6.46
N ASN A 19 -6.35 4.39 -6.75
CA ASN A 19 -7.63 4.63 -7.44
C ASN A 19 -8.77 5.09 -6.49
N ARG A 20 -8.46 5.45 -5.24
CA ARG A 20 -9.41 6.02 -4.26
C ARG A 20 -10.66 5.17 -4.00
N GLN A 21 -10.49 3.87 -3.80
CA GLN A 21 -11.45 3.12 -2.98
C GLN A 21 -10.88 3.03 -1.57
N GLU A 22 -11.55 3.66 -0.61
CA GLU A 22 -11.34 3.41 0.82
C GLU A 22 -11.38 1.90 1.02
N TYR A 23 -10.23 1.31 1.32
CA TYR A 23 -10.11 -0.14 1.45
C TYR A 23 -10.28 -0.48 2.93
N PRO A 24 -11.43 -1.05 3.35
CA PRO A 24 -11.55 -1.51 4.72
C PRO A 24 -10.50 -2.60 4.95
N VAL A 25 -9.75 -2.49 6.05
CA VAL A 25 -8.85 -3.56 6.48
C VAL A 25 -9.71 -4.76 6.89
N ASP A 26 -9.95 -5.67 5.96
CA ASP A 26 -10.45 -7.00 6.32
C ASP A 26 -9.33 -7.75 7.06
N ARG A 27 -9.70 -8.63 8.00
CA ARG A 27 -8.76 -9.43 8.82
C ARG A 27 -7.79 -10.25 7.96
N ASN A 28 -8.14 -10.52 6.71
CA ASN A 28 -7.30 -11.23 5.75
C ASN A 28 -6.14 -10.38 5.19
N ASN A 29 -6.26 -9.06 5.19
CA ASN A 29 -5.29 -8.16 4.57
C ASN A 29 -4.37 -7.46 5.58
N GLY A 30 -4.61 -7.58 6.88
CA GLY A 30 -3.85 -6.87 7.93
C GLY A 30 -2.33 -7.07 7.85
N ARG A 31 -1.85 -8.28 7.52
CA ARG A 31 -0.41 -8.55 7.31
C ARG A 31 0.17 -7.79 6.12
N THR A 32 -0.63 -7.57 5.07
CA THR A 32 -0.21 -6.82 3.88
C THR A 32 -0.12 -5.34 4.19
N PHE A 33 -1.09 -4.78 4.92
CA PHE A 33 -1.07 -3.39 5.38
C PHE A 33 0.13 -3.12 6.28
N GLN A 34 0.33 -3.95 7.32
CA GLN A 34 1.48 -3.84 8.23
C GLN A 34 2.81 -3.88 7.46
N ALA A 35 2.97 -4.82 6.53
CA ALA A 35 4.22 -4.94 5.79
C ALA A 35 4.43 -3.81 4.76
N LEU A 36 3.39 -3.09 4.34
CA LEU A 36 3.53 -1.88 3.51
C LEU A 36 3.82 -0.64 4.38
N GLU A 37 3.24 -0.58 5.57
CA GLU A 37 3.52 0.44 6.59
C GLU A 37 4.97 0.37 7.07
N GLU A 38 5.46 -0.82 7.41
CA GLU A 38 6.87 -1.06 7.78
C GLU A 38 7.85 -0.63 6.68
N ARG A 39 7.39 -0.56 5.44
CA ARG A 39 8.15 -0.09 4.27
C ARG A 39 7.93 1.39 3.98
N GLY A 40 7.13 2.09 4.77
CA GLY A 40 6.82 3.51 4.60
C GLY A 40 5.98 3.83 3.36
N LEU A 41 5.28 2.86 2.77
CA LEU A 41 4.50 3.05 1.54
C LEU A 41 3.05 3.46 1.84
N ILE A 42 2.54 3.09 3.01
CA ILE A 42 1.22 3.50 3.49
C ILE A 42 1.31 3.93 4.95
N HIS A 43 0.32 4.68 5.42
CA HIS A 43 0.17 5.04 6.82
C HIS A 43 -1.32 5.09 7.19
N PRO A 44 -1.69 4.78 8.44
CA PRO A 44 -3.01 5.07 8.95
C PRO A 44 -3.14 6.57 9.28
N ASP A 45 -4.33 7.14 9.07
CA ASP A 45 -4.69 8.45 9.59
C ASP A 45 -5.33 8.35 10.99
N PHE A 46 -5.79 9.49 11.52
CA PHE A 46 -6.44 9.59 12.83
C PHE A 46 -7.78 8.83 12.93
N TYR A 47 -8.35 8.39 11.81
CA TYR A 47 -9.61 7.66 11.72
C TYR A 47 -9.41 6.18 11.37
N ASP A 48 -8.19 5.65 11.53
CA ASP A 48 -7.79 4.30 11.12
C ASP A 48 -7.99 4.02 9.61
N GLN A 49 -8.10 5.07 8.80
CA GLN A 49 -8.10 4.93 7.34
C GLN A 49 -6.68 4.88 6.82
N TRP A 50 -6.44 4.03 5.84
CA TRP A 50 -5.11 3.85 5.27
C TRP A 50 -4.91 4.70 4.03
N HIS A 51 -3.79 5.41 4.00
CA HIS A 51 -3.42 6.32 2.93
C HIS A 51 -2.03 5.98 2.38
N LEU A 52 -1.85 6.21 1.08
CA LEU A 52 -0.53 6.15 0.47
C LEU A 52 0.33 7.31 0.98
N THR A 53 1.58 7.02 1.32
CA THR A 53 2.61 8.07 1.47
C THR A 53 3.02 8.61 0.11
N ASP A 54 3.83 9.67 0.07
CA ASP A 54 4.41 10.17 -1.18
C ASP A 54 5.24 9.09 -1.90
N GLU A 55 5.98 8.28 -1.14
CA GLU A 55 6.73 7.14 -1.70
C GLU A 55 5.79 6.05 -2.21
N GLY A 56 4.74 5.71 -1.45
CA GLY A 56 3.70 4.78 -1.87
C GLY A 56 3.03 5.18 -3.17
N HIS A 57 2.71 6.46 -3.33
CA HIS A 57 2.16 7.03 -4.56
C HIS A 57 3.10 6.82 -5.76
N GLN A 58 4.38 7.15 -5.60
CA GLN A 58 5.37 6.97 -6.67
C GLN A 58 5.56 5.50 -7.04
N VAL A 59 5.51 4.59 -6.06
CA VAL A 59 5.60 3.15 -6.31
C VAL A 59 4.35 2.66 -7.03
N ALA A 60 3.14 3.03 -6.59
CA ALA A 60 1.89 2.67 -7.23
C ALA A 60 1.82 3.14 -8.68
N LEU A 61 2.22 4.38 -8.96
CA LEU A 61 2.30 4.93 -10.32
C LEU A 61 3.29 4.19 -11.22
N LYS A 62 4.43 3.74 -10.67
CA LYS A 62 5.40 2.92 -11.41
C LYS A 62 4.84 1.53 -11.73
N LEU A 63 4.03 0.96 -10.85
CA LEU A 63 3.38 -0.33 -11.06
C LEU A 63 2.31 -0.26 -12.15
N LEU A 64 1.56 0.84 -12.26
CA LEU A 64 0.57 1.05 -13.33
C LEU A 64 1.18 1.16 -14.74
N LYS A 65 2.42 1.61 -14.84
CA LYS A 65 3.12 1.80 -16.13
C LYS A 65 3.82 0.53 -16.64
N LYS A 66 3.69 -0.57 -15.91
CA LYS A 66 4.42 -1.82 -16.14
C LYS A 66 3.52 -2.86 -16.77
#